data_AF-A0ABD6PMY9-F1
#
_entry.id   AF-A0ABD6PMY9-F1
#
_cell.length_a   1.000
_cell.length_b   1.000
_cell.length_c   1.000
_cell.angle_alpha   90.00
_cell.angle_beta   90.00
_cell.angle_gamma   90.00
#
_symmetry.space_group_name_H-M   'P 1'
#
loop_
_entity.id
_entity.type
_entity.pdbx_description
1 polymer ?
#
loop_
_entity_poly.entity_id
_entity_poly.type
_entity_poly.pdbx_seq_one_letter_code
_entity_poly.pdbx_strand_id
1 'polypeptide(L)'
;METKKSIRQHLSQMLRKLKPATPRKKVMVATGFFIEETEEACKTELDRVKKHIKTAFDNQVAHLIKDFNMSKEEAEKIALEHAQFRIDSLNSSYNL
;
A
#
# COMPACT_ATOMS: atom_id res chain seq x y z
N MET A 1 -18.98 -3.41 24.36
CA MET A 1 -19.03 -3.91 22.98
C MET A 1 -17.99 -3.15 22.17
N GLU A 2 -16.80 -3.71 21.99
CA GLU A 2 -15.85 -3.16 21.01
C GLU A 2 -16.48 -3.28 19.63
N THR A 3 -16.73 -2.16 18.97
CA THR A 3 -17.14 -2.15 17.57
C THR A 3 -16.00 -2.78 16.77
N LYS A 4 -16.16 -4.05 16.37
CA LYS A 4 -15.28 -4.71 15.40
C LYS A 4 -15.16 -3.78 14.19
N LYS A 5 -14.03 -3.08 14.08
CA LYS A 5 -13.75 -2.23 12.91
C LYS A 5 -13.79 -3.14 11.69
N SER A 6 -14.49 -2.74 10.64
CA SER A 6 -14.54 -3.56 9.42
C SER A 6 -13.15 -3.70 8.83
N ILE A 7 -12.85 -4.81 8.16
CA ILE A 7 -11.53 -5.08 7.56
C ILE A 7 -11.10 -3.92 6.64
N ARG A 8 -12.04 -3.33 5.90
CA ARG A 8 -11.82 -2.15 5.07
C ARG A 8 -11.43 -0.90 5.88
N GLN A 9 -12.00 -0.72 7.07
CA GLN A 9 -11.61 0.37 7.97
C GLN A 9 -10.20 0.15 8.51
N HIS A 10 -9.83 -1.10 8.79
CA HIS A 10 -8.47 -1.46 9.22
C HIS A 10 -7.45 -1.15 8.11
N LEU A 11 -7.69 -1.62 6.88
CA LEU A 11 -6.86 -1.27 5.72
C LEU A 11 -6.73 0.24 5.54
N SER A 12 -7.83 0.99 5.65
CA SER A 12 -7.80 2.45 5.53
C SER A 12 -6.94 3.10 6.63
N GLN A 13 -6.94 2.56 7.85
CA GLN A 13 -6.08 3.05 8.93
C GLN A 13 -4.61 2.76 8.66
N MET A 14 -4.27 1.58 8.13
CA MET A 14 -2.91 1.25 7.74
C MET A 14 -2.39 2.18 6.65
N LEU A 15 -3.19 2.38 5.59
CA LEU A 15 -2.82 3.28 4.48
C LEU A 15 -2.62 4.73 4.96
N ARG A 16 -3.41 5.21 5.93
CA ARG A 16 -3.22 6.55 6.51
C ARG A 16 -1.90 6.72 7.25
N LYS A 17 -1.36 5.65 7.84
CA LYS A 17 -0.09 5.67 8.57
C LYS A 17 1.14 5.65 7.67
N LEU A 18 0.99 5.29 6.39
CA LEU A 18 2.09 5.33 5.42
C LEU A 18 2.59 6.76 5.22
N LYS A 19 3.92 6.90 5.26
CA LYS A 19 4.64 8.16 5.06
C LYS A 19 5.26 8.19 3.67
N PRO A 20 5.43 9.38 3.07
CA PRO A 20 6.15 9.51 1.82
C PRO A 20 7.62 9.13 2.02
N ALA A 21 8.25 8.65 0.95
CA ALA A 21 9.69 8.42 0.94
C ALA A 21 10.45 9.72 1.23
N THR A 22 11.66 9.60 1.80
CA THR A 22 12.54 10.75 1.99
C THR A 22 13.06 11.22 0.63
N PRO A 23 12.86 12.51 0.26
CA PRO A 23 13.38 13.08 -0.97
C PRO A 23 14.88 12.85 -1.10
N ARG A 24 15.33 12.41 -2.28
CA ARG A 24 16.76 12.24 -2.58
C ARG A 24 17.22 13.40 -3.45
N LYS A 25 18.10 14.24 -2.90
CA LYS A 25 18.81 15.27 -3.66
C LYS A 25 19.75 14.59 -4.66
N LYS A 26 20.04 15.26 -5.79
CA LYS A 26 21.03 14.81 -6.78
C LYS A 26 22.33 14.38 -6.10
N VAL A 27 22.57 13.07 -6.03
CA VAL A 27 23.89 12.51 -5.75
C VAL A 27 24.46 12.07 -7.08
N MET A 28 25.62 12.61 -7.43
CA MET A 28 26.39 12.12 -8.56
C MET A 28 26.94 10.74 -8.16
N VAL A 29 26.45 9.69 -8.80
CA VAL A 29 27.05 8.35 -8.67
C VAL A 29 27.94 8.11 -9.88
N ALA A 30 28.99 7.30 -9.71
CA ALA A 30 30.03 7.07 -10.72
C ALA A 30 29.48 6.62 -12.10
N THR A 31 28.22 6.19 -12.17
CA THR A 31 27.56 5.63 -13.35
C THR A 31 26.39 6.48 -13.90
N GLY A 32 26.12 7.69 -13.38
CA GLY A 32 25.10 8.57 -13.97
C GLY A 32 24.50 9.63 -13.05
N PHE A 33 23.67 10.51 -13.62
CA PHE A 33 22.89 11.51 -12.89
C PHE A 33 21.58 10.91 -12.37
N PHE A 34 21.34 10.99 -11.06
CA PHE A 34 20.03 10.68 -10.48
C PHE A 34 19.05 11.82 -10.75
N ILE A 35 17.78 11.51 -11.04
CA ILE A 35 16.70 12.51 -11.10
C ILE A 35 16.37 12.92 -9.67
N GLU A 36 16.27 14.22 -9.42
CA GLU A 36 15.87 14.75 -8.11
C GLU A 36 14.46 14.26 -7.75
N GLU A 37 14.34 13.53 -6.65
CA GLU A 37 13.03 13.22 -6.08
C GLU A 37 12.67 14.38 -5.16
N THR A 38 11.68 15.19 -5.54
CA THR A 38 11.15 16.28 -4.71
C THR A 38 10.13 15.77 -3.69
N GLU A 39 9.85 16.57 -2.66
CA GLU A 39 8.79 16.24 -1.70
C GLU A 39 7.43 16.03 -2.36
N GLU A 40 7.10 16.85 -3.36
CA GLU A 40 5.86 16.76 -4.12
C GLU A 40 5.80 15.45 -4.92
N ALA A 41 6.92 15.02 -5.50
CA ALA A 41 7.02 13.76 -6.21
C ALA A 41 6.83 12.57 -5.24
N CYS A 42 7.47 12.59 -4.08
CA CYS A 42 7.32 11.55 -3.06
C CYS A 42 5.89 11.47 -2.50
N LYS A 43 5.21 12.61 -2.31
CA LYS A 43 3.78 12.65 -1.91
C LYS A 43 2.87 12.10 -3.00
N THR A 44 3.10 12.49 -4.25
CA THR A 44 2.32 12.00 -5.40
C THR A 44 2.48 10.50 -5.55
N GLU A 45 3.69 9.98 -5.39
CA GLU A 45 3.95 8.54 -5.46
C GLU A 45 3.29 7.79 -4.31
N LEU A 46 3.35 8.34 -3.09
CA LEU A 46 2.63 7.77 -1.94
C LEU A 46 1.12 7.64 -2.21
N ASP A 47 0.50 8.65 -2.81
CA ASP A 47 -0.93 8.61 -3.14
C ASP A 47 -1.24 7.58 -4.23
N ARG A 48 -0.37 7.45 -5.24
CA ARG A 48 -0.48 6.40 -6.26
C ARG A 48 -0.37 5.00 -5.65
N VAL A 49 0.59 4.80 -4.76
CA VAL A 49 0.79 3.53 -4.03
C VAL A 49 -0.44 3.21 -3.17
N LYS A 50 -0.96 4.17 -2.40
CA LYS A 50 -2.19 4.00 -1.60
C LYS A 50 -3.38 3.60 -2.47
N LYS A 51 -3.56 4.27 -3.62
CA LYS A 51 -4.62 3.95 -4.58
C LYS A 51 -4.44 2.54 -5.15
N HIS A 52 -3.22 2.18 -5.53
CA HIS A 52 -2.90 0.86 -6.06
C HIS A 52 -3.22 -0.26 -5.06
N ILE A 53 -2.80 -0.12 -3.80
CA ILE A 53 -3.09 -1.11 -2.74
C ILE A 53 -4.60 -1.27 -2.55
N LYS A 54 -5.35 -0.16 -2.53
CA LYS A 54 -6.81 -0.21 -2.39
C LYS A 54 -7.47 -0.93 -3.56
N THR A 55 -7.10 -0.60 -4.80
CA THR A 55 -7.63 -1.27 -5.99
C THR A 55 -7.25 -2.75 -6.03
N ALA A 56 -6.03 -3.10 -5.66
CA ALA A 56 -5.59 -4.49 -5.57
C ALA A 56 -6.39 -5.27 -4.51
N PHE A 57 -6.66 -4.66 -3.35
CA PHE A 57 -7.53 -5.25 -2.33
C PHE A 57 -8.93 -5.52 -2.87
N ASP A 58 -9.58 -4.53 -3.50
CA ASP A 58 -10.94 -4.68 -4.03
C ASP A 58 -11.02 -5.75 -5.13
N ASN A 59 -10.03 -5.80 -6.02
CA ASN A 59 -9.92 -6.82 -7.07
C ASN A 59 -9.72 -8.22 -6.48
N GLN A 60 -8.86 -8.35 -5.45
CA GLN A 60 -8.61 -9.63 -4.78
C GLN A 60 -9.88 -10.14 -4.11
N VAL A 61 -10.61 -9.27 -3.40
CA VAL A 61 -11.88 -9.63 -2.77
C VAL A 61 -12.89 -10.10 -3.82
N ALA A 62 -13.04 -9.36 -4.93
CA ALA A 62 -13.97 -9.72 -5.99
C ALA A 62 -13.62 -11.08 -6.63
N HIS A 63 -12.34 -11.33 -6.89
CA HIS A 63 -11.83 -12.60 -7.43
C HIS A 63 -12.09 -13.77 -6.46
N LEU A 64 -11.80 -13.61 -5.17
CA LEU A 64 -12.02 -14.67 -4.17
C LEU A 64 -13.51 -15.00 -3.99
N ILE A 65 -14.38 -14.00 -4.02
CA ILE A 65 -15.84 -14.23 -3.94
C ILE A 65 -16.33 -14.92 -5.22
N LYS A 66 -15.95 -14.42 -6.40
CA LYS A 66 -16.50 -14.88 -7.67
C LYS A 66 -15.97 -16.24 -8.08
N ASP A 67 -14.66 -16.44 -7.98
CA ASP A 67 -13.99 -17.59 -8.60
C ASP A 67 -13.74 -18.71 -7.58
N PHE A 68 -13.70 -18.39 -6.28
CA PHE A 68 -13.50 -19.37 -5.19
C PHE A 68 -14.73 -19.53 -4.29
N ASN A 69 -15.84 -18.84 -4.59
CA ASN A 69 -17.10 -18.90 -3.84
C ASN A 69 -16.92 -18.66 -2.32
N MET A 70 -15.94 -17.85 -1.94
CA MET A 70 -15.65 -17.52 -0.54
C MET A 70 -16.69 -16.55 0.03
N SER A 71 -16.90 -16.61 1.35
CA SER A 71 -17.67 -15.56 2.01
C SER A 71 -16.92 -14.22 1.92
N LYS A 72 -17.67 -13.11 1.98
CA LYS A 72 -17.08 -11.78 1.94
C LYS A 72 -16.07 -11.55 3.06
N GLU A 73 -16.33 -12.07 4.26
CA GLU A 73 -15.44 -11.90 5.42
C GLU A 73 -14.11 -12.65 5.21
N GLU A 74 -14.15 -13.89 4.72
CA GLU A 74 -12.94 -14.66 4.41
C GLU A 74 -12.13 -14.03 3.27
N ALA A 75 -12.81 -13.59 2.21
CA ALA A 75 -12.17 -12.92 1.08
C ALA A 75 -11.49 -11.61 1.51
N GLU A 76 -12.16 -10.80 2.33
CA GLU A 76 -11.59 -9.55 2.87
C GLU A 76 -10.39 -9.83 3.78
N LYS A 77 -10.42 -10.90 4.58
CA LYS A 77 -9.30 -11.27 5.47
C LYS A 77 -8.05 -11.66 4.66
N ILE A 78 -8.19 -12.52 3.66
CA ILE A 78 -7.07 -12.92 2.79
C ILE A 78 -6.55 -11.69 2.03
N ALA A 79 -7.43 -10.88 1.45
CA ALA A 79 -7.01 -9.68 0.74
C ALA A 79 -6.28 -8.68 1.65
N LEU A 80 -6.64 -8.60 2.94
CA LEU A 80 -5.95 -7.79 3.92
C LEU A 80 -4.53 -8.29 4.19
N GLU A 81 -4.32 -9.59 4.34
CA GLU A 81 -2.99 -10.19 4.54
C GLU A 81 -2.06 -9.87 3.36
N HIS A 82 -2.57 -9.96 2.12
CA HIS A 82 -1.82 -9.55 0.93
C HIS A 82 -1.51 -8.05 0.91
N ALA A 83 -2.46 -7.21 1.33
CA ALA A 83 -2.24 -5.76 1.42
C ALA A 83 -1.20 -5.40 2.50
N GLN A 84 -1.23 -6.08 3.65
CA GLN A 84 -0.25 -5.94 4.73
C GLN A 84 1.16 -6.29 4.24
N PHE A 85 1.32 -7.44 3.57
CA PHE A 85 2.62 -7.84 3.00
C PHE A 85 3.19 -6.77 2.05
N ARG A 86 2.35 -6.21 1.17
CA ARG A 86 2.77 -5.14 0.25
C ARG A 86 3.21 -3.88 1.01
N ILE A 87 2.47 -3.50 2.05
CA ILE A 87 2.80 -2.36 2.90
C ILE A 87 4.14 -2.56 3.61
N ASP A 88 4.38 -3.75 4.17
CA ASP A 88 5.64 -4.06 4.86
C ASP A 88 6.83 -4.11 3.90
N SER A 89 6.63 -4.66 2.70
CA SER A 89 7.63 -4.65 1.63
C SER A 89 7.98 -3.22 1.19
N LEU A 90 7.00 -2.32 1.13
CA LEU A 90 7.23 -0.92 0.78
C LEU A 90 8.02 -0.20 1.89
N ASN A 91 7.62 -0.36 3.15
CA ASN A 91 8.35 0.23 4.29
C ASN A 91 9.81 -0.23 4.31
N SER A 92 10.05 -1.51 4.04
CA SER A 92 11.40 -2.10 3.95
C SER A 92 12.21 -1.54 2.77
N SER A 93 11.57 -1.31 1.62
CA SER A 93 12.24 -0.80 0.41
C SER A 93 12.57 0.69 0.48
N TYR A 94 11.79 1.46 1.25
CA TYR A 94 11.99 2.89 1.43
C TYR A 94 12.97 3.24 2.57
N ASN A 95 13.54 2.27 3.29
CA ASN A 95 14.34 2.50 4.50
C ASN A 95 13.62 3.46 5.47
N LEU A 96 12.33 3.23 5.74
CA LEU A 96 11.58 3.92 6.80
C LEU A 96 11.82 3.29 8.16
#